data_AF-A0AB34VIG6-F1
#
_entry.id   AF-A0AB34VIG6-F1
#
_cell.length_a   1.000
_cell.length_b   1.000
_cell.length_c   1.000
_cell.angle_alpha   90.00
_cell.angle_beta   90.00
_cell.angle_gamma   90.00
#
_symmetry.space_group_name_H-M   'P 1'
#
loop_
_entity.id
_entity.type
_entity.pdbx_description
1 polymer ?
#
loop_
_entity_poly.entity_id
_entity_poly.type
_entity_poly.pdbx_seq_one_letter_code
_entity_poly.pdbx_strand_id
1 'polypeptide(L)'
;GGRPPRSLQRQTLAEVIEPRYTELLNLVNDEILQLQEQLRQQGVKHHLAAGIVLTGGAAQIEGLAACAQRVFHTQVRIGQPLNITGLTDYAQESYYSTAVGLLHYGKESHMNGDAEAEKRVSVGNWFKRINSWLKKEF
;
A
#
# COMPACT_ATOMS: atom_id res chain seq x y z
N GLY A 1 35.91 5.31 6.08
CA GLY A 1 36.58 5.46 7.38
C GLY A 1 37.36 4.19 7.66
N GLY A 2 38.69 4.22 7.59
CA GLY A 2 39.58 3.05 7.63
C GLY A 2 39.70 2.35 8.99
N ARG A 3 38.61 2.24 9.76
CA ARG A 3 38.60 1.41 10.97
C ARG A 3 38.45 -0.06 10.57
N PRO A 4 39.16 -0.98 11.25
CA PRO A 4 39.01 -2.40 10.99
C PRO A 4 37.56 -2.85 11.30
N PRO A 5 37.02 -3.83 10.55
CA PRO A 5 35.70 -4.37 10.81
C PRO A 5 35.63 -4.94 12.22
N ARG A 6 34.53 -4.66 12.93
CA ARG A 6 34.24 -5.24 14.25
C ARG A 6 33.14 -6.27 14.10
N SER A 7 33.35 -7.45 14.66
CA SER A 7 32.30 -8.44 14.83
C SER A 7 31.49 -8.10 16.08
N LEU A 8 30.17 -8.10 15.96
CA LEU A 8 29.24 -7.89 17.05
C LEU A 8 28.28 -9.07 17.11
N GLN A 9 27.85 -9.42 18.32
CA GLN A 9 26.80 -10.42 18.50
C GLN A 9 25.46 -9.85 17.99
N ARG A 10 24.65 -10.72 17.38
CA ARG A 10 23.32 -10.35 16.88
C ARG A 10 22.43 -9.74 17.98
N GLN A 11 22.53 -10.25 19.20
CA GLN A 11 21.78 -9.77 20.36
C GLN A 11 22.11 -8.31 20.68
N THR A 12 23.39 -7.92 20.64
CA THR A 12 23.82 -6.52 20.86
C THR A 12 23.22 -5.57 19.83
N LEU A 13 23.06 -6.02 18.57
CA LEU A 13 22.37 -5.21 17.56
C LEU A 13 20.87 -5.11 17.85
N ALA A 14 20.23 -6.20 18.27
CA ALA A 14 18.82 -6.22 18.61
C ALA A 14 18.50 -5.28 19.79
N GLU A 15 19.36 -5.20 20.81
CA GLU A 15 19.24 -4.30 21.96
C GLU A 15 19.18 -2.81 21.56
N VAL A 16 19.73 -2.46 20.39
CA VAL A 16 19.67 -1.08 19.85
C VAL A 16 18.53 -0.92 18.85
N ILE A 17 18.28 -1.94 18.01
CA ILE A 17 17.29 -1.89 16.93
C ILE A 17 15.86 -1.98 17.47
N GLU A 18 15.58 -2.87 18.42
CA GLU A 18 14.23 -3.10 18.93
C GLU A 18 13.63 -1.86 19.62
N PRO A 19 14.34 -1.12 20.49
CA PRO A 19 13.81 0.11 21.08
C PRO A 19 13.45 1.14 20.02
N ARG A 20 14.24 1.26 18.95
CA ARG A 20 13.98 2.20 17.87
C ARG A 20 12.74 1.83 17.06
N TYR A 21 12.55 0.55 16.76
CA TYR A 21 11.31 0.09 16.13
C TYR A 21 10.11 0.33 17.04
N THR A 22 10.23 0.01 18.33
CA THR A 22 9.16 0.22 19.31
C THR A 22 8.74 1.69 19.38
N GLU A 23 9.70 2.61 19.44
CA GLU A 23 9.46 4.05 19.37
C GLU A 23 8.69 4.46 18.11
N LEU A 24 9.19 4.07 16.93
CA LEU A 24 8.55 4.42 15.65
C LEU A 24 7.14 3.83 15.52
N LEU A 25 6.94 2.59 15.98
CA LEU A 25 5.65 1.93 15.95
C LEU A 25 4.67 2.59 16.93
N ASN A 26 5.12 3.07 18.10
CA ASN A 26 4.29 3.85 19.02
C ASN A 26 3.83 5.16 18.38
N LEU A 27 4.71 5.88 17.69
CA LEU A 27 4.33 7.11 16.96
C LEU A 27 3.24 6.82 15.91
N VAL A 28 3.36 5.71 15.19
CA VAL A 28 2.32 5.28 14.25
C VAL A 28 1.03 4.88 14.96
N ASN A 29 1.12 4.22 16.12
CA ASN A 29 -0.04 3.84 16.91
C ASN A 29 -0.80 5.05 17.43
N ASP A 30 -0.10 6.08 17.90
CA ASP A 30 -0.69 7.33 18.35
C ASP A 30 -1.46 8.02 17.22
N GLU A 31 -0.88 8.09 16.02
CA GLU A 31 -1.56 8.62 14.83
C GLU A 31 -2.80 7.81 14.47
N ILE A 32 -2.71 6.47 14.50
CA ILE A 32 -3.86 5.60 14.28
C ILE A 32 -4.96 5.95 15.27
N LEU A 33 -4.69 5.96 16.57
CA LEU A 33 -5.66 6.25 17.62
C LEU A 33 -6.30 7.65 17.47
N GLN A 34 -5.53 8.65 17.05
CA GLN A 34 -6.05 9.98 16.76
C GLN A 34 -7.04 9.97 15.58
N LEU A 35 -6.67 9.32 14.48
CA LEU A 35 -7.57 9.13 13.33
C LEU A 35 -8.83 8.37 13.72
N GLN A 36 -8.69 7.36 14.58
CA GLN A 36 -9.82 6.58 15.08
C GLN A 36 -10.83 7.44 15.81
N GLU A 37 -10.34 8.30 16.72
CA GLU A 37 -11.19 9.21 17.47
C GLU A 37 -11.86 10.26 16.58
N GLN A 38 -11.15 10.81 15.59
CA GLN A 38 -11.71 11.74 14.61
C GLN A 38 -12.86 11.12 13.80
N LEU A 39 -12.66 9.90 13.28
CA LEU A 39 -13.68 9.18 12.52
C LEU A 39 -14.91 8.85 13.40
N ARG A 40 -14.68 8.48 14.66
CA ARG A 40 -15.75 8.24 15.64
C ARG A 40 -16.61 9.49 15.85
N GLN A 41 -15.98 10.66 16.00
CA GLN A 41 -16.69 11.94 16.16
C GLN A 41 -17.52 12.32 14.92
N GLN A 42 -17.06 11.94 13.73
CA GLN A 42 -17.78 12.13 12.47
C GLN A 42 -18.91 11.10 12.25
N GLY A 43 -19.13 10.18 13.19
CA GLY A 43 -20.12 9.10 13.05
C GLY A 43 -19.71 8.04 12.02
N VAL A 44 -18.45 8.04 11.59
CA VAL A 44 -17.92 7.06 10.65
C VAL A 44 -17.50 5.82 11.44
N LYS A 45 -18.18 4.70 11.18
CA LYS A 45 -17.73 3.40 11.69
C LYS A 45 -16.38 3.08 11.08
N HIS A 46 -15.37 3.02 11.91
CA HIS A 46 -14.03 2.61 11.51
C HIS A 46 -13.55 1.58 12.55
N HIS A 47 -13.15 0.40 12.07
CA HIS A 47 -12.47 -0.61 12.86
C HIS A 47 -11.44 -1.25 11.97
N LEU A 48 -10.19 -1.38 12.45
CA LEU A 48 -9.11 -2.07 11.73
C LEU A 48 -9.31 -3.60 11.79
N ALA A 49 -10.43 -4.09 11.25
CA ALA A 49 -10.81 -5.51 11.32
C ALA A 49 -9.81 -6.43 10.62
N ALA A 50 -9.09 -5.92 9.62
CA ALA A 50 -8.11 -6.69 8.84
C ALA A 50 -6.68 -6.69 9.44
N GLY A 51 -6.45 -5.97 10.55
CA GLY A 51 -5.11 -5.80 11.12
C GLY A 51 -4.22 -4.84 10.32
N ILE A 52 -2.90 -4.97 10.52
CA ILE A 52 -1.87 -4.10 9.94
C ILE A 52 -0.95 -4.90 9.02
N VAL A 53 -0.57 -4.30 7.89
CA VAL A 53 0.38 -4.88 6.94
C VAL A 53 1.62 -3.97 6.88
N LEU A 54 2.77 -4.49 7.31
CA LEU A 54 4.05 -3.78 7.21
C LEU A 54 4.75 -4.16 5.90
N THR A 55 5.35 -3.18 5.23
CA THR A 55 6.00 -3.35 3.93
C THR A 55 7.24 -2.44 3.83
N GLY A 56 8.01 -2.57 2.75
CA GLY A 56 9.26 -1.86 2.53
C GLY A 56 10.48 -2.66 3.00
N GLY A 57 11.67 -2.07 2.85
CA GLY A 57 12.93 -2.72 3.24
C GLY A 57 13.09 -2.88 4.75
N ALA A 58 12.64 -1.90 5.53
CA ALA A 58 12.64 -1.99 6.99
C ALA A 58 11.78 -3.17 7.51
N ALA A 59 10.78 -3.60 6.72
CA ALA A 59 9.90 -4.70 7.09
C ALA A 59 10.59 -6.07 7.13
N GLN A 60 11.81 -6.18 6.59
CA GLN A 60 12.61 -7.41 6.52
C GLN A 60 13.38 -7.71 7.82
N ILE A 61 13.32 -6.82 8.81
CA ILE A 61 13.95 -7.10 10.11
C ILE A 61 13.25 -8.28 10.78
N GLU A 62 14.03 -9.31 11.11
CA GLU A 62 13.53 -10.48 11.83
C GLU A 62 12.91 -10.06 13.17
N GLY A 63 11.73 -10.60 13.47
CA GLY A 63 10.99 -10.30 14.68
C GLY A 63 10.16 -9.01 14.64
N LEU A 64 10.21 -8.23 13.55
CA LEU A 64 9.45 -6.98 13.46
C LEU A 64 7.94 -7.20 13.60
N ALA A 65 7.38 -8.22 12.95
CA ALA A 65 5.94 -8.50 13.04
C ALA A 65 5.51 -8.74 14.50
N ALA A 66 6.28 -9.52 15.26
CA ALA A 66 6.00 -9.78 16.67
C ALA A 66 6.17 -8.51 17.53
N CYS A 67 7.19 -7.69 17.26
CA CYS A 67 7.36 -6.40 17.90
C CYS A 67 6.14 -5.48 17.67
N ALA A 68 5.71 -5.36 16.41
CA ALA A 68 4.55 -4.55 16.03
C ALA A 68 3.23 -5.09 16.61
N GLN A 69 3.03 -6.40 16.70
CA GLN A 69 1.85 -6.97 17.36
C GLN A 69 1.77 -6.59 18.84
N ARG A 70 2.91 -6.51 19.55
CA ARG A 70 2.95 -6.06 20.94
C ARG A 70 2.58 -4.58 21.08
N VAL A 71 2.98 -3.75 20.12
CA VAL A 71 2.70 -2.29 20.13
C VAL A 71 1.26 -1.99 19.73
N PHE A 72 0.77 -2.57 18.64
CA PHE A 72 -0.55 -2.22 18.08
C PHE A 72 -1.72 -3.03 18.66
N HIS A 73 -1.44 -4.07 19.44
CA HIS A 73 -2.46 -4.96 20.01
C HIS A 73 -3.44 -5.54 18.96
N THR A 74 -2.98 -5.74 17.73
CA THR A 74 -3.76 -6.29 16.61
C THR A 74 -2.90 -7.24 15.78
N GLN A 75 -3.52 -7.99 14.85
CA GLN A 75 -2.78 -8.84 13.94
C GLN A 75 -1.90 -7.99 13.03
N VAL A 76 -0.61 -8.30 12.98
CA VAL A 76 0.35 -7.68 12.06
C VAL A 76 0.97 -8.76 11.19
N ARG A 77 1.21 -8.45 9.92
CA ARG A 77 1.96 -9.32 9.01
C ARG A 77 2.90 -8.50 8.13
N ILE A 78 3.96 -9.14 7.64
CA ILE A 78 4.77 -8.56 6.58
C ILE A 78 4.06 -8.80 5.25
N GLY A 79 3.86 -7.73 4.48
CA GLY A 79 3.25 -7.74 3.17
C GLY A 79 4.28 -7.81 2.07
N GLN A 80 3.93 -8.56 1.03
CA GLN A 80 4.65 -8.64 -0.23
C GLN A 80 3.73 -8.17 -1.37
N PRO A 81 4.28 -7.58 -2.44
CA PRO A 81 3.48 -7.22 -3.60
C PRO A 81 2.86 -8.47 -4.26
N LEU A 82 1.60 -8.34 -4.69
CA LEU A 82 0.82 -9.42 -5.28
C LEU A 82 0.52 -9.14 -6.76
N ASN A 83 0.02 -10.16 -7.47
CA ASN A 83 -0.43 -10.08 -8.86
C ASN A 83 0.68 -9.68 -9.86
N ILE A 84 1.87 -10.23 -9.66
CA ILE A 84 3.05 -10.03 -10.52
C ILE A 84 3.34 -11.33 -11.26
N THR A 85 3.66 -11.25 -12.55
CA THR A 85 3.95 -12.40 -13.42
C THR A 85 5.25 -12.17 -14.19
N GLY A 86 5.97 -13.24 -14.55
CA GLY A 86 7.25 -13.17 -15.25
C GLY A 86 8.44 -13.40 -14.30
N LEU A 87 9.51 -12.61 -14.42
CA LEU A 87 10.69 -12.70 -13.55
C LEU A 87 10.34 -12.18 -12.14
N THR A 88 9.93 -13.10 -11.26
CA THR A 88 9.18 -12.78 -10.04
C THR A 88 9.99 -12.96 -8.75
N ASP A 89 11.12 -13.67 -8.81
CA ASP A 89 11.89 -14.09 -7.62
C ASP A 89 12.32 -12.91 -6.73
N TYR A 90 12.64 -11.76 -7.32
CA TYR A 90 12.99 -10.56 -6.56
C TYR A 90 11.79 -9.62 -6.38
N ALA A 91 10.93 -9.53 -7.39
CA ALA A 91 9.84 -8.56 -7.41
C ALA A 91 8.78 -8.81 -6.33
N GLN A 92 8.74 -10.02 -5.76
CA GLN A 92 7.83 -10.42 -4.67
C GLN A 92 8.35 -10.07 -3.27
N GLU A 93 9.44 -9.33 -3.15
CA GLU A 93 9.93 -8.90 -1.84
C GLU A 93 9.26 -7.62 -1.33
N SER A 94 9.12 -7.50 -0.01
CA SER A 94 8.45 -6.35 0.62
C SER A 94 9.09 -5.00 0.28
N TYR A 95 10.38 -4.99 -0.07
CA TYR A 95 11.09 -3.79 -0.48
C TYR A 95 10.75 -3.31 -1.91
N TYR A 96 10.08 -4.12 -2.72
CA TYR A 96 9.55 -3.73 -4.03
C TYR A 96 8.09 -3.28 -4.02
N SER A 97 7.39 -3.35 -2.88
CA SER A 97 5.96 -3.04 -2.82
C SER A 97 5.59 -1.66 -3.38
N THR A 98 6.42 -0.63 -3.14
CA THR A 98 6.18 0.70 -3.70
C THR A 98 6.30 0.72 -5.22
N ALA A 99 7.38 0.13 -5.77
CA ALA A 99 7.61 0.11 -7.21
C ALA A 99 6.50 -0.66 -7.93
N VAL A 100 6.15 -1.84 -7.44
CA VAL A 100 5.06 -2.66 -8.00
C VAL A 100 3.71 -1.95 -7.87
N GLY A 101 3.45 -1.32 -6.72
CA GLY A 101 2.22 -0.55 -6.50
C GLY A 101 2.06 0.62 -7.49
N LEU A 102 3.15 1.34 -7.78
CA LEU A 102 3.14 2.41 -8.78
C LEU A 102 2.89 1.90 -10.20
N LEU A 103 3.44 0.74 -10.57
CA LEU A 103 3.18 0.13 -11.88
C LEU A 103 1.73 -0.32 -12.02
N HIS A 104 1.15 -0.93 -10.96
CA HIS A 104 -0.27 -1.28 -10.93
C HIS A 104 -1.15 -0.03 -11.05
N TYR A 105 -0.84 1.02 -10.28
CA TYR A 105 -1.56 2.30 -10.35
C TYR A 105 -1.51 2.91 -11.76
N GLY A 106 -0.33 2.93 -12.39
CA GLY A 106 -0.16 3.43 -13.75
C GLY A 106 -0.96 2.61 -14.76
N LYS A 107 -0.89 1.28 -14.69
CA LYS A 107 -1.67 0.37 -15.55
C LYS A 107 -3.17 0.63 -15.44
N GLU A 108 -3.70 0.71 -14.22
CA GLU A 108 -5.14 0.97 -13.99
C GLU A 108 -5.55 2.36 -14.48
N SER A 109 -4.71 3.36 -14.26
CA SER A 109 -4.96 4.74 -14.71
C SER A 109 -5.01 4.87 -16.24
N HIS A 110 -4.11 4.19 -16.96
CA HIS A 110 -4.15 4.13 -18.42
C HIS A 110 -5.38 3.38 -18.94
N MET A 111 -5.70 2.22 -18.36
CA MET A 111 -6.87 1.43 -18.77
C MET A 111 -8.19 2.19 -18.54
N ASN A 112 -8.31 2.92 -17.42
CA ASN A 112 -9.49 3.72 -17.14
C ASN A 112 -9.59 4.95 -18.05
N GLY A 113 -8.46 5.62 -18.35
CA GLY A 113 -8.42 6.75 -19.29
C GLY A 113 -8.83 6.36 -20.71
N ASP A 114 -8.38 5.21 -21.20
CA ASP A 114 -8.73 4.70 -22.53
C ASP A 114 -10.22 4.26 -22.59
N ALA A 115 -10.73 3.62 -21.54
CA ALA A 115 -12.14 3.24 -21.44
C ALA A 115 -13.09 4.45 -21.39
N GLU A 116 -12.68 5.55 -20.74
CA GLU A 116 -13.45 6.79 -20.74
C GLU A 116 -13.41 7.50 -22.10
N ALA A 117 -12.28 7.47 -22.80
CA ALA A 117 -12.16 8.00 -24.16
C ALA A 117 -13.05 7.24 -25.15
N GLU A 118 -13.05 5.90 -25.10
CA GLU A 118 -13.93 5.07 -25.94
C GLU A 118 -15.41 5.29 -25.64
N LYS A 119 -15.81 5.41 -24.37
CA LYS A 119 -17.20 5.73 -23.99
C LYS A 119 -17.65 7.08 -24.56
N ARG A 120 -16.80 8.11 -24.52
CA ARG A 120 -17.12 9.44 -25.08
C ARG A 120 -17.30 9.39 -26.60
N VAL A 121 -16.44 8.65 -27.31
CA VAL A 121 -16.57 8.45 -28.77
C VAL A 121 -17.83 7.68 -29.13
N SER A 122 -18.14 6.62 -28.37
CA SER A 122 -19.34 5.79 -28.56
C SER A 122 -20.63 6.59 -28.36
N VAL A 123 -20.71 7.39 -27.29
CA VAL A 123 -21.85 8.27 -27.00
C VAL A 123 -21.99 9.36 -28.08
N GLY A 124 -20.88 9.98 -28.50
CA GLY A 124 -20.89 10.97 -29.58
C GLY A 124 -21.38 10.39 -30.92
N ASN A 125 -21.02 9.15 -31.24
CA ASN A 125 -21.52 8.45 -32.42
C ASN A 125 -23.02 8.10 -32.31
N TRP A 126 -23.50 7.76 -31.12
CA TRP A 126 -24.93 7.49 -30.89
C TRP A 126 -25.80 8.74 -31.09
N PHE A 127 -25.37 9.90 -30.56
CA PHE A 127 -26.05 11.18 -30.79
C PHE A 127 -26.07 11.59 -32.27
N LYS A 128 -24.97 11.32 -33.01
CA LYS A 128 -24.94 11.55 -34.47
C LYS A 128 -25.97 10.70 -35.22
N ARG A 129 -26.18 9.44 -34.80
CA ARG A 129 -27.15 8.53 -35.43
C ARG A 129 -28.61 8.95 -35.17
N ILE A 130 -28.90 9.50 -33.99
CA ILE A 130 -30.23 10.03 -33.66
C ILE A 130 -30.52 11.29 -34.48
N ASN A 131 -29.54 12.20 -34.59
CA ASN A 131 -29.70 13.43 -35.36
C ASN A 131 -29.85 13.15 -36.87
N SER A 132 -29.19 12.12 -37.40
CA SER A 132 -29.33 11.74 -38.82
C SER A 132 -30.66 11.06 -39.14
N TRP A 133 -31.29 10.38 -38.18
CA TRP A 133 -32.64 9.82 -38.32
C TRP A 133 -33.71 10.92 -38.27
N LEU A 134 -33.59 11.86 -37.33
CA LEU A 134 -34.52 13.01 -37.24
C LEU A 134 -34.50 13.89 -38.48
N LYS A 135 -33.32 14.14 -39.08
CA LYS A 135 -33.17 14.86 -40.35
C LYS A 135 -33.67 14.10 -41.59
N LYS A 136 -33.99 12.81 -41.45
CA LYS A 136 -34.47 11.97 -42.55
C LYS A 136 -35.99 11.83 -42.55
N GLU A 137 -36.61 11.90 -41.37
CA GLU A 137 -38.06 11.70 -41.18
C GLU A 137 -38.85 13.02 -41.05
N PHE A 138 -38.16 14.16 -40.87
CA PHE A 138 -38.72 15.52 -40.94
C PHE A 138 -37.89 16.36 -41.92
#